data_AF-A0A7L2ZHI4-F1
#
_entry.id   AF-A0A7L2ZHI4-F1
#
_cell.length_a   1.000
_cell.length_b   1.000
_cell.length_c   1.000
_cell.angle_alpha   90.00
_cell.angle_beta   90.00
_cell.angle_gamma   90.00
#
_symmetry.space_group_name_H-M   'P 1'
#
loop_
_entity.id
_entity.type
_entity.pdbx_description
1 polymer ?
#
loop_
_entity_poly.entity_id
_entity_poly.type
_entity_poly.pdbx_seq_one_letter_code
_entity_poly.pdbx_strand_id
1 'polypeptide(L)'
;RAPCGRMCEGPSRISGPIPPDPTLFPEYYKRPLSARGRLEGNAQKLYLSSSPLDAALDPCPALGSAQPAPRIRPSGKDFLERGQKGTLSLLLQLQGISLDGGMPVKRKEAKDYEKENVRRIKEIQKRCKEKERAQECSQPKPVKALWKSQKYENVESKVKAKLQETCPPPNPEAVNFLRAYSRCGSGIKPCRPLSPRPARAKAGADTEGAETKLQVEGRSVDFIRHNACAARRAPLRRSQSLQALQQLLEQKHREQEEYNTKQKGHVPQYLLERKELWRRQAEERLRSLPDPETPPGHSMMPEGQRLETLSNLKHSQEQLTKDLVLLPMRGDSLKMQKRRVELERKLSQIDEAIKIFSRPKVFIKLDS
;
A
#
# COMPACT_ATOMS: atom_id res chain seq x y z
N ARG A 1 -30.99 24.20 -13.92
CA ARG A 1 -30.53 23.65 -12.62
C ARG A 1 -31.42 22.44 -12.33
N ALA A 2 -30.95 21.24 -12.65
CA ALA A 2 -31.62 19.98 -12.35
C ALA A 2 -30.54 18.98 -11.92
N PRO A 3 -30.66 18.32 -10.76
CA PRO A 3 -29.70 17.30 -10.37
C PRO A 3 -30.22 15.93 -10.84
N CYS A 4 -29.66 15.43 -11.94
CA CYS A 4 -29.77 14.02 -12.30
C CYS A 4 -28.57 13.28 -11.70
N GLY A 5 -28.80 12.58 -10.60
CA GLY A 5 -27.85 11.69 -9.96
C GLY A 5 -28.57 10.56 -9.26
N ARG A 6 -29.17 9.62 -10.01
CA ARG A 6 -29.53 8.31 -9.46
C ARG A 6 -28.24 7.52 -9.26
N MET A 7 -27.73 7.52 -8.04
CA MET A 7 -26.75 6.52 -7.61
C MET A 7 -27.52 5.32 -7.07
N CYS A 8 -27.12 4.13 -7.48
CA CYS A 8 -27.75 2.89 -7.07
C CYS A 8 -27.47 2.66 -5.58
N GLU A 9 -28.48 2.83 -4.73
CA GLU A 9 -28.44 2.33 -3.35
C GLU A 9 -28.84 0.86 -3.36
N GLY A 10 -27.85 -0.01 -3.16
CA GLY A 10 -28.07 -1.42 -2.89
C GLY A 10 -27.12 -1.84 -1.77
N PRO A 11 -27.61 -2.51 -0.71
CA PRO A 11 -26.75 -2.98 0.37
C PRO A 11 -25.71 -3.96 -0.19
N SER A 12 -24.44 -3.64 0.00
CA SER A 12 -23.30 -4.49 -0.34
C SER A 12 -23.44 -5.87 0.34
N ARG A 13 -23.68 -6.92 -0.45
CA ARG A 13 -23.76 -8.33 0.01
C ARG A 13 -22.40 -8.94 0.38
N ILE A 14 -21.52 -8.18 1.03
CA ILE A 14 -20.30 -8.70 1.66
C ILE A 14 -20.55 -8.88 3.15
N SER A 15 -21.45 -9.80 3.49
CA SER A 15 -21.62 -10.30 4.85
C SER A 15 -21.31 -11.79 4.82
N GLY A 16 -20.01 -12.11 4.89
CA GLY A 16 -19.56 -13.43 5.31
C GLY A 16 -19.43 -13.44 6.84
N PRO A 17 -19.50 -14.61 7.49
CA PRO A 17 -19.25 -14.74 8.92
C PRO A 17 -17.89 -14.13 9.26
N ILE A 18 -17.81 -13.43 10.40
CA ILE A 18 -16.58 -12.84 10.93
C ILE A 18 -15.54 -13.98 11.04
N PRO A 19 -14.34 -13.83 10.44
CA PRO A 19 -13.30 -14.85 10.55
C PRO A 19 -13.00 -15.12 12.03
N PRO A 20 -12.83 -16.39 12.45
CA PRO A 20 -12.53 -16.72 13.83
C PRO A 20 -11.21 -16.07 14.26
N ASP A 21 -11.13 -15.68 15.53
CA ASP A 21 -9.97 -14.99 16.10
C ASP A 21 -8.68 -15.80 15.84
N PRO A 22 -7.63 -15.21 15.23
CA PRO A 22 -6.38 -15.89 14.92
C PRO A 22 -5.64 -16.41 16.17
N THR A 23 -5.96 -15.88 17.36
CA THR A 23 -5.39 -16.37 18.63
C THR A 23 -6.02 -17.67 19.10
N LEU A 24 -7.29 -17.92 18.73
CA LEU A 24 -8.07 -19.09 19.15
C LEU A 24 -8.00 -20.23 18.13
N PHE A 25 -7.78 -19.93 16.85
CA PHE A 25 -7.76 -20.93 15.77
C PHE A 25 -6.56 -20.78 14.82
N PRO A 26 -5.33 -21.07 15.26
CA PRO A 26 -4.12 -20.88 14.46
C PRO A 26 -4.08 -21.73 13.18
N GLU A 27 -4.69 -22.92 13.22
CA GLU A 27 -4.70 -23.89 12.12
C GLU A 27 -5.42 -23.38 10.86
N TYR A 28 -6.47 -22.56 11.02
CA TYR A 28 -7.23 -21.99 9.89
C TYR A 28 -6.44 -20.93 9.11
N TYR A 29 -5.41 -20.35 9.72
CA TYR A 29 -4.53 -19.36 9.12
C TYR A 29 -3.16 -19.93 8.74
N LYS A 30 -2.95 -21.24 8.93
CA LYS A 30 -1.71 -21.89 8.50
C LYS A 30 -1.64 -21.93 6.97
N ARG A 31 -0.59 -21.31 6.45
CA ARG A 31 -0.26 -21.35 5.03
C ARG A 31 0.10 -22.79 4.63
N PRO A 32 -0.56 -23.40 3.62
CA PRO A 32 -0.23 -24.75 3.18
C PRO A 32 1.22 -24.83 2.66
N LEU A 33 1.87 -25.97 2.92
CA LEU A 33 3.28 -26.23 2.58
C LEU A 33 3.59 -26.06 1.08
N SER A 34 2.58 -26.19 0.22
CA SER A 34 2.68 -25.98 -1.23
C SER A 34 2.92 -24.51 -1.63
N ALA A 35 2.66 -23.55 -0.75
CA ALA A 35 2.83 -22.12 -1.02
C ALA A 35 4.18 -21.56 -0.53
N ARG A 36 5.11 -22.40 -0.06
CA ARG A 36 6.40 -21.96 0.51
C ARG A 36 7.50 -21.69 -0.53
N GLY A 37 7.25 -21.97 -1.82
CA GLY A 37 8.32 -22.12 -2.82
C GLY A 37 8.77 -20.88 -3.62
N ARG A 38 8.46 -19.63 -3.25
CA ARG A 38 8.79 -18.50 -4.16
C ARG A 38 9.33 -17.20 -3.57
N LEU A 39 9.41 -17.04 -2.25
CA LEU A 39 9.82 -15.76 -1.63
C LEU A 39 10.73 -15.88 -0.39
N GLU A 40 11.38 -17.01 -0.14
CA GLU A 40 12.51 -17.06 0.79
C GLU A 40 13.78 -17.29 -0.02
N GLY A 41 14.60 -16.25 -0.12
CA GLY A 41 15.95 -16.35 -0.67
C GLY A 41 16.77 -17.36 0.14
N ASN A 42 17.68 -18.04 -0.56
CA ASN A 42 18.65 -18.96 0.01
C ASN A 42 19.45 -18.32 1.15
N ALA A 43 18.99 -18.48 2.39
CA ALA A 43 19.83 -18.30 3.57
C ALA A 43 20.53 -19.64 3.83
N GLN A 44 21.75 -19.77 3.31
CA GLN A 44 22.66 -20.85 3.67
C GLN A 44 22.89 -20.82 5.18
N LYS A 45 22.16 -21.66 5.92
CA LYS A 45 22.48 -22.00 7.31
C LYS A 45 23.65 -22.98 7.28
N LEU A 46 24.87 -22.45 7.35
CA LEU A 46 26.05 -23.22 7.74
C LEU A 46 25.93 -23.52 9.23
N TYR A 47 25.52 -24.72 9.59
CA TYR A 47 25.74 -25.26 10.92
C TYR A 47 27.06 -26.01 10.91
N LEU A 48 28.08 -25.40 11.51
CA LEU A 48 29.25 -26.08 12.04
C LEU A 48 28.82 -26.75 13.35
N SER A 49 28.73 -28.08 13.37
CA SER A 49 28.81 -28.85 14.61
C SER A 49 29.86 -29.94 14.44
N SER A 50 30.96 -29.74 15.15
CA SER A 50 32.01 -30.70 15.47
C SER A 50 31.44 -32.03 16.00
N SER A 51 31.94 -33.14 15.45
CA SER A 51 31.80 -34.51 15.99
C SER A 51 32.71 -34.70 17.24
N PRO A 52 32.57 -35.77 18.06
CA PRO A 52 33.32 -36.99 17.72
C PRO A 52 32.72 -38.35 18.20
N LEU A 53 33.30 -39.41 17.60
CA LEU A 53 33.47 -40.81 18.05
C LEU A 53 32.62 -41.92 17.38
N ASP A 54 33.28 -42.54 16.40
CA ASP A 54 33.55 -43.98 16.22
C ASP A 54 32.42 -45.01 16.23
N ALA A 55 32.16 -45.58 15.04
CA ALA A 55 32.34 -47.03 14.82
C ALA A 55 32.50 -47.31 13.30
N ALA A 56 33.54 -48.07 12.98
CA ALA A 56 33.95 -48.46 11.64
C ALA A 56 32.97 -49.41 10.95
N LEU A 57 32.91 -49.34 9.61
CA LEU A 57 33.04 -50.44 8.64
C LEU A 57 32.68 -49.93 7.22
N ASP A 58 33.69 -49.76 6.36
CA ASP A 58 33.56 -49.76 4.88
C ASP A 58 33.50 -51.24 4.37
N PRO A 59 33.04 -51.58 3.13
CA PRO A 59 33.10 -50.78 1.89
C PRO A 59 31.94 -50.92 0.85
N CYS A 60 31.50 -49.78 0.29
CA CYS A 60 31.00 -49.49 -1.09
C CYS A 60 30.04 -50.49 -1.84
N PRO A 61 29.64 -50.25 -3.12
CA PRO A 61 28.37 -49.62 -3.52
C PRO A 61 27.46 -50.54 -4.38
N ALA A 62 26.14 -50.53 -4.19
CA ALA A 62 25.23 -51.36 -4.99
C ALA A 62 24.24 -50.55 -5.85
N LEU A 63 24.42 -50.71 -7.16
CA LEU A 63 23.53 -50.41 -8.28
C LEU A 63 22.03 -50.45 -7.94
N GLY A 64 21.31 -49.43 -8.39
CA GLY A 64 19.88 -49.57 -8.70
C GLY A 64 19.69 -50.57 -9.84
N SER A 65 19.42 -51.83 -9.50
CA SER A 65 19.01 -52.84 -10.48
C SER A 65 17.59 -52.52 -10.96
N ALA A 66 17.47 -52.01 -12.20
CA ALA A 66 16.26 -52.23 -12.97
C ALA A 66 16.17 -53.74 -13.22
N GLN A 67 15.31 -54.44 -12.46
CA GLN A 67 15.06 -55.86 -12.68
C GLN A 67 14.46 -56.04 -14.09
N PRO A 68 14.99 -56.94 -14.93
CA PRO A 68 14.36 -57.28 -16.21
C PRO A 68 12.99 -57.89 -15.96
N ALA A 69 11.99 -57.53 -16.79
CA ALA A 69 10.68 -58.15 -16.73
C ALA A 69 10.80 -59.68 -16.88
N PRO A 70 10.00 -60.47 -16.15
CA PRO A 70 10.08 -61.93 -16.19
C PRO A 70 9.90 -62.46 -17.61
N ARG A 71 10.80 -63.36 -18.05
CA ARG A 71 10.77 -63.94 -19.39
C ARG A 71 9.63 -64.96 -19.50
N ILE A 72 8.46 -64.49 -19.89
CA ILE A 72 7.28 -65.32 -20.12
C ILE A 72 7.31 -65.84 -21.57
N ARG A 73 7.19 -67.17 -21.75
CA ARG A 73 7.07 -67.81 -23.07
C ARG A 73 5.81 -67.31 -23.79
N PRO A 74 5.75 -67.29 -25.14
CA PRO A 74 4.62 -66.72 -25.88
C PRO A 74 3.25 -67.27 -25.44
N SER A 75 3.14 -68.57 -25.16
CA SER A 75 1.92 -69.21 -24.65
C SER A 75 1.51 -68.78 -23.24
N GLY A 76 2.46 -68.28 -22.43
CA GLY A 76 2.21 -67.78 -21.08
C GLY A 76 1.63 -66.35 -21.05
N LYS A 77 1.71 -65.62 -22.16
CA LYS A 77 1.20 -64.24 -22.26
C LYS A 77 -0.33 -64.21 -22.17
N ASP A 78 -1.00 -65.19 -22.78
CA ASP A 78 -2.46 -65.29 -22.76
C ASP A 78 -2.99 -65.56 -21.35
N PHE A 79 -2.27 -66.36 -20.55
CA PHE A 79 -2.62 -66.61 -19.15
C PHE A 79 -2.39 -65.37 -18.28
N LEU A 80 -1.32 -64.61 -18.52
CA LEU A 80 -1.07 -63.34 -17.83
C LEU A 80 -2.18 -62.32 -18.13
N GLU A 81 -2.55 -62.16 -19.41
CA GLU A 81 -3.63 -61.23 -19.79
C GLU A 81 -4.99 -61.64 -19.22
N ARG A 82 -5.32 -62.94 -19.25
CA ARG A 82 -6.56 -63.47 -18.64
C ARG A 82 -6.57 -63.29 -17.12
N GLY A 83 -5.41 -63.46 -16.47
CA GLY A 83 -5.25 -63.22 -15.04
C GLY A 83 -5.44 -61.75 -14.66
N GLN A 84 -4.89 -60.82 -15.44
CA GLN A 84 -5.00 -59.36 -15.23
C GLN A 84 -6.41 -58.81 -15.47
N LYS A 85 -7.22 -59.45 -16.32
CA LYS A 85 -8.60 -59.02 -16.64
C LYS A 85 -9.68 -59.79 -15.85
N GLY A 86 -9.28 -60.78 -15.05
CA GLY A 86 -10.20 -61.63 -14.28
C GLY A 86 -10.58 -61.08 -12.91
N THR A 87 -11.56 -61.72 -12.26
CA THR A 87 -12.08 -61.34 -10.93
C THR A 87 -10.99 -61.30 -9.84
N LEU A 88 -9.96 -62.15 -9.96
CA LEU A 88 -8.80 -62.16 -9.06
C LEU A 88 -7.94 -60.88 -9.17
N SER A 89 -7.78 -60.32 -10.37
CA SER A 89 -7.07 -59.04 -10.56
C SER A 89 -7.85 -57.88 -9.92
N LEU A 90 -9.18 -57.89 -10.06
CA LEU A 90 -10.03 -56.90 -9.40
C LEU A 90 -9.90 -56.98 -7.86
N LEU A 91 -9.83 -58.20 -7.31
CA LEU A 91 -9.62 -58.43 -5.87
C LEU A 91 -8.26 -57.89 -5.39
N LEU A 92 -7.19 -58.15 -6.15
CA LEU A 92 -5.84 -57.66 -5.86
C LEU A 92 -5.75 -56.13 -5.97
N GLN A 93 -6.49 -55.52 -6.90
CA GLN A 93 -6.58 -54.07 -7.07
C GLN A 93 -7.32 -53.41 -5.90
N LEU A 94 -8.37 -54.03 -5.37
CA LEU A 94 -9.07 -53.56 -4.15
C LEU A 94 -8.17 -53.66 -2.91
N GLN A 95 -7.26 -54.63 -2.89
CA GLN A 95 -6.25 -54.79 -1.83
C GLN A 95 -5.02 -53.88 -2.02
N GLY A 96 -5.02 -53.00 -3.03
CA GLY A 96 -4.05 -51.93 -3.20
C GLY A 96 -2.76 -52.32 -3.95
N ILE A 97 -2.73 -53.48 -4.60
CA ILE A 97 -1.55 -53.96 -5.34
C ILE A 97 -1.79 -53.75 -6.84
N SER A 98 -1.36 -52.61 -7.40
CA SER A 98 -1.41 -52.39 -8.86
C SER A 98 -0.07 -52.74 -9.51
N LEU A 99 -0.10 -53.60 -10.54
CA LEU A 99 1.08 -54.05 -11.31
C LEU A 99 1.20 -53.38 -12.69
N ASP A 100 0.57 -52.21 -12.89
CA ASP A 100 0.64 -51.51 -14.19
C ASP A 100 1.76 -50.45 -14.20
N GLY A 101 2.72 -50.64 -15.10
CA GLY A 101 3.78 -49.68 -15.41
C GLY A 101 3.20 -48.52 -16.21
N GLY A 102 3.34 -47.30 -15.67
CA GLY A 102 2.68 -46.09 -16.15
C GLY A 102 2.79 -45.81 -17.66
N MET A 103 1.65 -45.41 -18.24
CA MET A 103 1.51 -44.96 -19.63
C MET A 103 2.31 -43.68 -19.94
N PRO A 104 2.83 -43.51 -21.18
CA PRO A 104 3.55 -42.31 -21.56
C PRO A 104 2.60 -41.12 -21.75
N VAL A 105 2.78 -40.07 -20.95
CA VAL A 105 2.10 -38.78 -21.10
C VAL A 105 2.52 -38.15 -22.44
N LYS A 106 1.57 -37.95 -23.36
CA LYS A 106 1.82 -37.20 -24.61
C LYS A 106 2.30 -35.78 -24.26
N ARG A 107 3.54 -35.46 -24.64
CA ARG A 107 4.11 -34.12 -24.48
C ARG A 107 3.31 -33.14 -25.34
N LYS A 108 2.71 -32.13 -24.73
CA LYS A 108 2.14 -30.98 -25.45
C LYS A 108 3.29 -30.32 -26.23
N GLU A 109 3.09 -30.05 -27.51
CA GLU A 109 4.07 -29.33 -28.34
C GLU A 109 4.47 -28.02 -27.65
N ALA A 110 5.78 -27.72 -27.67
CA ALA A 110 6.30 -26.49 -27.09
C ALA A 110 5.71 -25.30 -27.84
N LYS A 111 4.94 -24.46 -27.14
CA LYS A 111 4.36 -23.25 -27.72
C LYS A 111 5.45 -22.24 -28.05
N ASP A 112 5.41 -21.71 -29.28
CA ASP A 112 6.24 -20.60 -29.72
C ASP A 112 5.83 -19.29 -29.02
N TYR A 113 6.35 -19.07 -27.82
CA TYR A 113 6.04 -17.89 -27.01
C TYR A 113 6.42 -16.57 -27.71
N GLU A 114 7.43 -16.57 -28.57
CA GLU A 114 7.81 -15.37 -29.35
C GLU A 114 6.71 -14.95 -30.32
N LYS A 115 6.13 -15.90 -31.06
CA LYS A 115 5.01 -15.62 -31.98
C LYS A 115 3.75 -15.23 -31.21
N GLU A 116 3.49 -15.87 -30.08
CA GLU A 116 2.36 -15.52 -29.21
C GLU A 116 2.51 -14.12 -28.62
N ASN A 117 3.71 -13.75 -28.16
CA ASN A 117 4.02 -12.42 -27.64
C ASN A 117 3.86 -11.34 -28.73
N VAL A 118 4.34 -11.59 -29.95
CA VAL A 118 4.15 -10.65 -31.07
C VAL A 118 2.67 -10.48 -31.41
N ARG A 119 1.88 -11.58 -31.42
CA ARG A 119 0.44 -11.51 -31.63
C ARG A 119 -0.26 -10.73 -30.52
N ARG A 120 0.12 -10.98 -29.26
CA ARG A 120 -0.41 -10.27 -28.09
C ARG A 120 -0.09 -8.79 -28.12
N ILE A 121 1.14 -8.40 -28.49
CA ILE A 121 1.54 -6.99 -28.62
C ILE A 121 0.72 -6.30 -29.71
N LYS A 122 0.55 -6.93 -30.88
CA LYS A 122 -0.28 -6.38 -31.97
C LYS A 122 -1.75 -6.25 -31.55
N GLU A 123 -2.28 -7.21 -30.80
CA GLU A 123 -3.65 -7.16 -30.29
C GLU A 123 -3.84 -6.02 -29.27
N ILE A 124 -2.87 -5.82 -28.36
CA ILE A 124 -2.87 -4.70 -27.41
C ILE A 124 -2.83 -3.37 -28.17
N GLN A 125 -1.95 -3.21 -29.16
CA GLN A 125 -1.87 -2.00 -29.98
C GLN A 125 -3.17 -1.73 -30.72
N LYS A 126 -3.81 -2.77 -31.27
CA LYS A 126 -5.12 -2.65 -31.94
C LYS A 126 -6.19 -2.19 -30.95
N ARG A 127 -6.29 -2.83 -29.78
CA ARG A 127 -7.26 -2.45 -28.74
C ARG A 127 -7.03 -1.04 -28.22
N CYS A 128 -5.78 -0.59 -28.07
CA CYS A 128 -5.49 0.79 -27.66
C CYS A 128 -5.98 1.79 -28.71
N LYS A 129 -5.68 1.56 -30.00
CA LYS A 129 -6.17 2.42 -31.10
C LYS A 129 -7.69 2.44 -31.21
N GLU A 130 -8.35 1.29 -31.00
CA GLU A 130 -9.82 1.21 -31.00
C GLU A 130 -10.42 1.94 -29.80
N LYS A 131 -9.81 1.84 -28.62
CA LYS A 131 -10.22 2.60 -27.43
C LYS A 131 -10.03 4.10 -27.61
N GLU A 132 -8.91 4.54 -28.20
CA GLU A 132 -8.68 5.95 -28.53
C GLU A 132 -9.74 6.46 -29.50
N ARG A 133 -10.06 5.72 -30.57
CA ARG A 133 -11.12 6.09 -31.51
C ARG A 133 -12.51 6.10 -30.88
N ALA A 134 -12.83 5.10 -30.06
CA ALA A 134 -14.10 5.06 -29.33
C ALA A 134 -14.20 6.19 -28.30
N GLN A 135 -13.07 6.57 -27.69
CA GLN A 135 -12.98 7.71 -26.79
C GLN A 135 -13.14 9.02 -27.57
N GLU A 136 -12.53 9.18 -28.74
CA GLU A 136 -12.74 10.33 -29.63
C GLU A 136 -14.20 10.47 -30.11
N CYS A 137 -14.88 9.35 -30.40
CA CYS A 137 -16.29 9.35 -30.77
C CYS A 137 -17.25 9.59 -29.58
N SER A 138 -16.86 9.18 -28.37
CA SER A 138 -17.69 9.28 -27.15
C SER A 138 -17.39 10.52 -26.29
N GLN A 139 -16.25 11.17 -26.48
CA GLN A 139 -15.96 12.47 -25.88
C GLN A 139 -16.96 13.48 -26.45
N PRO A 140 -17.84 14.08 -25.63
CA PRO A 140 -18.56 15.25 -26.10
C PRO A 140 -17.54 16.29 -26.49
N LYS A 141 -17.62 16.83 -27.72
CA LYS A 141 -16.79 17.95 -28.17
C LYS A 141 -16.77 18.95 -27.02
N PRO A 142 -15.60 19.29 -26.44
CA PRO A 142 -15.56 20.15 -25.28
C PRO A 142 -16.27 21.45 -25.65
N VAL A 143 -17.36 21.76 -24.95
CA VAL A 143 -18.09 23.02 -25.07
C VAL A 143 -17.24 24.11 -24.42
N LYS A 144 -16.12 24.38 -25.08
CA LYS A 144 -15.34 25.60 -24.97
C LYS A 144 -15.18 26.12 -26.38
N ALA A 145 -16.31 26.42 -27.01
CA ALA A 145 -16.34 27.50 -27.96
C ALA A 145 -16.06 28.77 -27.14
N LEU A 146 -14.78 29.10 -26.98
CA LEU A 146 -14.38 30.50 -26.98
C LEU A 146 -15.02 31.06 -28.26
N TRP A 147 -16.17 31.70 -28.09
CA TRP A 147 -16.81 32.67 -28.97
C TRP A 147 -15.75 33.25 -29.92
N LYS A 148 -15.59 32.59 -31.07
CA LYS A 148 -14.72 33.07 -32.12
C LYS A 148 -15.53 34.18 -32.77
N SER A 149 -15.18 35.43 -32.50
CA SER A 149 -15.78 36.53 -33.24
C SER A 149 -15.53 36.27 -34.73
N GLN A 150 -16.54 36.47 -35.58
CA GLN A 150 -16.49 36.25 -37.02
C GLN A 150 -15.31 36.96 -37.71
N LYS A 151 -14.80 38.02 -37.07
CA LYS A 151 -13.57 38.75 -37.41
C LYS A 151 -12.31 37.88 -37.54
N TYR A 152 -12.24 36.74 -36.85
CA TYR A 152 -11.03 35.89 -36.80
C TYR A 152 -11.25 34.46 -37.33
N GLU A 153 -12.39 34.19 -37.99
CA GLU A 153 -12.69 32.85 -38.51
C GLU A 153 -11.80 32.47 -39.70
N ASN A 154 -11.43 33.45 -40.53
CA ASN A 154 -10.59 33.28 -41.73
C ASN A 154 -9.12 33.70 -41.53
N VAL A 155 -8.69 33.98 -40.30
CA VAL A 155 -7.30 34.37 -40.04
C VAL A 155 -6.46 33.11 -39.89
N GLU A 156 -5.77 32.73 -40.97
CA GLU A 156 -4.86 31.61 -40.95
C GLU A 156 -3.66 31.87 -40.01
N SER A 157 -3.24 30.84 -39.27
CA SER A 157 -2.09 30.93 -38.39
C SER A 157 -0.81 31.22 -39.19
N LYS A 158 -0.06 32.26 -38.80
CA LYS A 158 1.28 32.54 -39.36
C LYS A 158 2.25 31.36 -39.17
N VAL A 159 2.00 30.50 -38.18
CA VAL A 159 2.76 29.27 -37.95
C VAL A 159 2.43 28.20 -39.01
N LYS A 160 1.17 28.13 -39.47
CA LYS A 160 0.76 27.26 -40.58
C LYS A 160 1.49 27.65 -41.88
N ALA A 161 1.63 28.95 -42.15
CA ALA A 161 2.42 29.45 -43.28
C ALA A 161 3.90 29.06 -43.17
N LYS A 162 4.49 29.12 -41.96
CA LYS A 162 5.87 28.68 -41.71
C LYS A 162 6.10 27.17 -41.83
N LEU A 163 5.05 26.36 -41.63
CA LEU A 163 5.10 24.91 -41.80
C LEU A 163 4.79 24.46 -43.24
N GLN A 164 4.04 25.27 -44.00
CA GLN A 164 3.76 25.05 -45.42
C GLN A 164 4.84 25.64 -46.35
N GLU A 165 5.70 26.52 -45.85
CA GLU A 165 6.96 26.86 -46.50
C GLU A 165 7.72 25.54 -46.72
N THR A 166 7.73 25.07 -47.97
CA THR A 166 8.41 23.84 -48.35
C THR A 166 9.84 23.90 -47.85
N CYS A 167 10.25 22.89 -47.10
CA CYS A 167 11.60 22.78 -46.60
C CYS A 167 12.57 23.03 -47.76
N PRO A 168 13.55 23.93 -47.63
CA PRO A 168 14.60 24.04 -48.63
C PRO A 168 15.24 22.66 -48.81
N PRO A 169 15.65 22.27 -50.04
CA PRO A 169 16.26 20.97 -50.27
C PRO A 169 17.41 20.76 -49.29
N PRO A 170 17.54 19.56 -48.70
CA PRO A 170 18.55 19.30 -47.68
C PRO A 170 19.93 19.66 -48.24
N ASN A 171 20.63 20.55 -47.53
CA ASN A 171 21.96 21.02 -47.85
C ASN A 171 22.89 19.81 -48.11
N PRO A 172 23.60 19.71 -49.25
CA PRO A 172 24.42 18.55 -49.60
C PRO A 172 25.49 18.21 -48.54
N GLU A 173 25.89 19.17 -47.71
CA GLU A 173 26.81 18.95 -46.59
C GLU A 173 26.21 18.07 -45.47
N ALA A 174 24.88 18.11 -45.29
CA ALA A 174 24.15 17.33 -44.26
C ALA A 174 24.23 15.81 -44.50
N VAL A 175 24.51 15.39 -45.73
CA VAL A 175 24.62 13.97 -46.12
C VAL A 175 25.89 13.32 -45.53
N ASN A 176 26.90 14.13 -45.17
CA ASN A 176 28.17 13.65 -44.64
C ASN A 176 28.15 13.42 -43.11
N PHE A 177 27.24 14.05 -42.37
CA PHE A 177 27.24 13.99 -40.90
C PHE A 177 26.61 12.70 -40.32
N LEU A 178 25.83 11.97 -41.12
CA LEU A 178 25.27 10.66 -40.72
C LEU A 178 26.08 9.47 -41.27
N ARG A 179 27.17 9.73 -42.00
CA ARG A 179 28.05 8.70 -42.61
C ARG A 179 29.25 8.34 -41.72
N ALA A 180 29.23 8.65 -40.43
CA ALA A 180 30.37 8.36 -39.55
C ALA A 180 30.46 6.88 -39.13
N TYR A 181 29.36 6.12 -39.18
CA TYR A 181 29.32 4.75 -38.63
C TYR A 181 28.97 3.64 -39.64
N SER A 182 28.77 3.94 -40.92
CA SER A 182 28.44 2.93 -41.94
C SER A 182 29.65 2.29 -42.62
N ARG A 183 30.89 2.67 -42.25
CA ARG A 183 32.10 2.03 -42.80
C ARG A 183 32.59 0.91 -41.89
N CYS A 184 31.88 -0.21 -41.93
CA CYS A 184 32.43 -1.53 -41.66
C CYS A 184 32.23 -2.41 -42.89
N GLY A 185 32.78 -1.96 -44.02
CA GLY A 185 33.21 -2.86 -45.08
C GLY A 185 34.55 -3.46 -44.68
N SER A 186 34.72 -4.75 -44.93
CA SER A 186 35.88 -5.57 -44.59
C SER A 186 37.24 -4.87 -44.79
N GLY A 187 38.04 -4.76 -43.72
CA GLY A 187 39.51 -4.82 -43.85
C GLY A 187 40.39 -3.66 -43.40
N ILE A 188 39.89 -2.56 -42.80
CA ILE A 188 40.78 -1.45 -42.38
C ILE A 188 40.82 -1.35 -40.85
N LYS A 189 42.00 -1.61 -40.25
CA LYS A 189 42.24 -1.45 -38.81
C LYS A 189 42.37 0.05 -38.47
N PRO A 190 41.71 0.58 -37.43
CA PRO A 190 41.92 1.96 -37.02
C PRO A 190 43.30 2.13 -36.38
N CYS A 191 44.12 3.03 -36.94
CA CYS A 191 45.39 3.43 -36.36
C CYS A 191 45.14 4.24 -35.07
N ARG A 192 45.75 3.80 -33.97
CA ARG A 192 45.78 4.50 -32.69
C ARG A 192 46.66 5.76 -32.82
N PRO A 193 46.19 6.98 -32.49
CA PRO A 193 47.07 8.14 -32.51
C PRO A 193 48.10 8.04 -31.38
N LEU A 194 49.38 8.27 -31.72
CA LEU A 194 50.50 8.35 -30.79
C LEU A 194 50.30 9.53 -29.85
N SER A 195 50.51 9.30 -28.55
CA SER A 195 50.39 10.32 -27.50
C SER A 195 51.43 11.44 -27.68
N PRO A 196 51.15 12.70 -27.27
CA PRO A 196 52.11 13.80 -27.39
C PRO A 196 53.25 13.62 -26.38
N ARG A 197 54.50 13.67 -26.85
CA ARG A 197 55.68 13.81 -25.98
C ARG A 197 55.64 15.19 -25.29
N PRO A 198 55.98 15.32 -24.00
CA PRO A 198 56.06 16.62 -23.35
C PRO A 198 57.24 17.42 -23.91
N ALA A 199 56.97 18.71 -24.15
CA ALA A 199 57.93 19.68 -24.66
C ALA A 199 59.04 19.94 -23.63
N ARG A 200 60.28 19.94 -24.10
CA ARG A 200 61.48 20.27 -23.35
C ARG A 200 61.52 21.79 -23.16
N ALA A 201 61.29 22.26 -21.94
CA ALA A 201 61.50 23.67 -21.59
C ALA A 201 63.00 23.98 -21.64
N LYS A 202 63.36 25.06 -22.33
CA LYS A 202 64.73 25.60 -22.36
C LYS A 202 65.00 26.34 -21.05
N ALA A 203 66.08 26.00 -20.37
CA ALA A 203 66.72 26.86 -19.38
C ALA A 203 68.00 27.42 -20.00
N GLY A 204 68.25 28.71 -19.79
CA GLY A 204 69.39 29.45 -20.34
C GLY A 204 70.67 29.30 -19.51
N ALA A 205 71.78 29.49 -20.23
CA ALA A 205 73.05 30.11 -19.88
C ALA A 205 73.72 29.85 -18.50
N ASP A 206 74.88 29.19 -18.62
CA ASP A 206 76.20 29.50 -18.06
C ASP A 206 76.41 29.44 -16.53
N THR A 207 77.23 28.47 -16.08
CA THR A 207 78.47 28.68 -15.29
C THR A 207 79.19 27.34 -15.09
N GLU A 208 80.50 27.38 -15.25
CA GLU A 208 81.54 26.36 -15.08
C GLU A 208 81.40 25.42 -13.86
N GLY A 209 81.85 24.17 -14.05
CA GLY A 209 82.71 23.49 -13.10
C GLY A 209 82.14 23.10 -11.72
N ALA A 210 81.26 22.11 -11.69
CA ALA A 210 81.22 21.16 -10.57
C ALA A 210 80.67 19.82 -11.06
N GLU A 211 81.52 18.80 -11.08
CA GLU A 211 81.11 17.40 -11.14
C GLU A 211 80.29 17.08 -9.89
N THR A 212 79.02 17.47 -9.88
CA THR A 212 78.05 16.84 -9.00
C THR A 212 77.78 15.46 -9.60
N LYS A 213 78.64 14.51 -9.22
CA LYS A 213 78.30 13.09 -9.14
C LYS A 213 76.86 13.03 -8.59
N LEU A 214 75.88 12.87 -9.48
CA LEU A 214 74.57 12.37 -9.10
C LEU A 214 74.82 10.96 -8.63
N GLN A 215 75.24 10.83 -7.37
CA GLN A 215 75.09 9.61 -6.61
C GLN A 215 73.58 9.43 -6.50
N VAL A 216 72.99 8.80 -7.51
CA VAL A 216 71.79 8.01 -7.30
C VAL A 216 72.26 6.98 -6.29
N GLU A 217 72.10 7.28 -5.00
CA GLU A 217 72.20 6.28 -3.95
C GLU A 217 71.27 5.17 -4.40
N GLY A 218 71.89 4.10 -4.92
CA GLY A 218 71.22 2.92 -5.41
C GLY A 218 70.63 2.17 -4.24
N ARG A 219 69.61 2.74 -3.58
CA ARG A 219 68.64 1.91 -2.89
C ARG A 219 68.08 1.03 -3.99
N SER A 220 68.40 -0.26 -3.97
CA SER A 220 67.84 -1.22 -4.91
C SER A 220 66.32 -1.20 -4.71
N VAL A 221 65.62 -0.39 -5.50
CA VAL A 221 64.17 -0.33 -5.44
C VAL A 221 63.70 -1.66 -6.00
N ASP A 222 63.15 -2.52 -5.13
CA ASP A 222 62.49 -3.75 -5.55
C ASP A 222 61.26 -3.37 -6.37
N PHE A 223 61.44 -3.19 -7.68
CA PHE A 223 60.37 -2.83 -8.60
C PHE A 223 59.23 -3.86 -8.57
N ILE A 224 59.53 -5.11 -8.21
CA ILE A 224 58.55 -6.17 -8.02
C ILE A 224 57.64 -5.85 -6.82
N ARG A 225 58.22 -5.50 -5.66
CA ARG A 225 57.46 -5.12 -4.46
C ARG A 225 56.72 -3.81 -4.67
N HIS A 226 57.36 -2.84 -5.31
CA HIS A 226 56.75 -1.55 -5.62
C HIS A 226 55.56 -1.70 -6.60
N ASN A 227 55.69 -2.47 -7.69
CA ASN A 227 54.57 -2.77 -8.59
C ASN A 227 53.49 -3.60 -7.92
N ALA A 228 53.83 -4.59 -7.08
CA ALA A 228 52.82 -5.37 -6.35
C ALA A 228 52.01 -4.48 -5.40
N CYS A 229 52.67 -3.59 -4.65
CA CYS A 229 52.00 -2.61 -3.80
C CYS A 229 51.19 -1.59 -4.62
N ALA A 230 51.73 -1.09 -5.73
CA ALA A 230 51.03 -0.14 -6.60
C ALA A 230 49.79 -0.78 -7.26
N ALA A 231 49.90 -2.02 -7.74
CA ALA A 231 48.79 -2.77 -8.33
C ALA A 231 47.69 -3.09 -7.31
N ARG A 232 48.07 -3.43 -6.06
CA ARG A 232 47.10 -3.64 -4.97
C ARG A 232 46.38 -2.36 -4.56
N ARG A 233 47.05 -1.21 -4.62
CA ARG A 233 46.48 0.10 -4.27
C ARG A 233 45.77 0.78 -5.44
N ALA A 234 45.99 0.34 -6.66
CA ALA A 234 45.36 0.92 -7.83
C ALA A 234 43.84 0.70 -7.76
N PRO A 235 43.02 1.77 -7.79
CA PRO A 235 41.58 1.61 -7.77
C PRO A 235 41.13 0.89 -9.04
N LEU A 236 40.38 -0.20 -8.87
CA LEU A 236 39.76 -0.86 -10.01
C LEU A 236 38.82 0.14 -10.69
N ARG A 237 39.18 0.55 -11.91
CA ARG A 237 38.32 1.37 -12.77
C ARG A 237 37.14 0.50 -13.21
N ARG A 238 36.01 0.64 -12.52
CA ARG A 238 34.75 0.03 -12.95
C ARG A 238 34.33 0.62 -14.29
N SER A 239 33.75 -0.19 -15.17
CA SER A 239 33.21 0.29 -16.44
C SER A 239 32.13 1.35 -16.20
N GLN A 240 31.98 2.26 -17.16
CA GLN A 240 30.97 3.33 -17.11
C GLN A 240 29.55 2.76 -16.96
N SER A 241 29.27 1.58 -17.54
CA SER A 241 27.99 0.87 -17.40
C SER A 241 27.71 0.40 -15.97
N LEU A 242 28.72 -0.10 -15.25
CA LEU A 242 28.58 -0.52 -13.85
C LEU A 242 28.41 0.70 -12.93
N GLN A 243 29.09 1.80 -13.22
CA GLN A 243 28.89 3.06 -12.49
C GLN A 243 27.47 3.61 -12.71
N ALA A 244 26.95 3.57 -13.94
CA ALA A 244 25.58 3.99 -14.24
C ALA A 244 24.53 3.11 -13.54
N LEU A 245 24.74 1.79 -13.50
CA LEU A 245 23.88 0.88 -12.73
C LEU A 245 23.90 1.19 -11.24
N GLN A 246 25.08 1.44 -10.68
CA GLN A 246 25.21 1.78 -9.27
C GLN A 246 24.50 3.09 -8.92
N GLN A 247 24.64 4.12 -9.77
CA GLN A 247 23.93 5.39 -9.61
C GLN A 247 22.40 5.22 -9.66
N LEU A 248 21.88 4.37 -10.56
CA LEU A 248 20.45 4.07 -10.63
C LEU A 248 19.93 3.37 -9.36
N LEU A 249 20.71 2.43 -8.81
CA LEU A 249 20.35 1.75 -7.56
C LEU A 249 20.36 2.72 -6.37
N GLU A 250 21.35 3.61 -6.30
CA GLU A 250 21.43 4.65 -5.28
C GLU A 250 20.27 5.64 -5.39
N GLN A 251 19.89 6.05 -6.62
CA GLN A 251 18.70 6.88 -6.86
C GLN A 251 17.42 6.17 -6.41
N LYS A 252 17.24 4.90 -6.79
CA LYS A 252 16.11 4.09 -6.34
C LYS A 252 16.01 4.00 -4.82
N HIS A 253 17.14 3.83 -4.14
CA HIS A 253 17.19 3.78 -2.68
C HIS A 253 16.74 5.12 -2.07
N ARG A 254 17.26 6.24 -2.57
CA ARG A 254 16.88 7.58 -2.10
C ARG A 254 15.40 7.87 -2.31
N GLU A 255 14.87 7.56 -3.50
CA GLU A 255 13.43 7.70 -3.79
C GLU A 255 12.57 6.86 -2.82
N GLN A 256 13.02 5.64 -2.50
CA GLN A 256 12.33 4.76 -1.56
C GLN A 256 12.35 5.33 -0.13
N GLU A 257 13.48 5.88 0.32
CA GLU A 257 13.61 6.54 1.62
C GLU A 257 12.73 7.79 1.71
N GLU A 258 12.68 8.59 0.64
CA GLU A 258 11.80 9.75 0.56
C GLU A 258 10.31 9.38 0.60
N TYR A 259 9.92 8.30 -0.08
CA TYR A 259 8.55 7.78 0.01
C TYR A 259 8.22 7.29 1.42
N ASN A 260 9.14 6.53 2.03
CA ASN A 260 8.98 5.99 3.38
C ASN A 260 8.86 7.08 4.45
N THR A 261 9.54 8.21 4.26
CA THR A 261 9.50 9.34 5.21
C THR A 261 8.26 10.23 5.01
N LYS A 262 7.86 10.48 3.76
CA LYS A 262 6.78 11.44 3.43
C LYS A 262 5.39 10.81 3.34
N GLN A 263 5.27 9.63 2.74
CA GLN A 263 3.97 9.07 2.32
C GLN A 263 3.58 7.80 3.07
N LYS A 264 4.56 6.98 3.47
CA LYS A 264 4.28 5.73 4.17
C LYS A 264 3.69 6.00 5.55
N GLY A 265 2.51 5.42 5.82
CA GLY A 265 1.80 5.60 7.08
C GLY A 265 0.98 6.89 7.18
N HIS A 266 1.02 7.77 6.17
CA HIS A 266 0.17 8.95 6.15
C HIS A 266 -1.27 8.54 5.85
N VAL A 267 -2.19 8.91 6.75
CA VAL A 267 -3.61 8.63 6.58
C VAL A 267 -4.20 9.64 5.59
N PRO A 268 -4.86 9.20 4.51
CA PRO A 268 -5.53 10.11 3.59
C PRO A 268 -6.48 11.09 4.30
N GLN A 269 -6.46 12.35 3.87
CA GLN A 269 -7.23 13.44 4.47
C GLN A 269 -8.73 13.11 4.64
N TYR A 270 -9.35 12.47 3.65
CA TYR A 270 -10.77 12.11 3.69
C TYR A 270 -11.13 11.16 4.86
N LEU A 271 -10.20 10.33 5.32
CA LEU A 271 -10.42 9.45 6.48
C LEU A 271 -10.38 10.25 7.79
N LEU A 272 -9.53 11.27 7.87
CA LEU A 272 -9.49 12.18 9.02
C LEU A 272 -10.78 12.99 9.09
N GLU A 273 -11.18 13.59 7.97
CA GLU A 273 -12.45 14.33 7.84
C GLU A 273 -13.65 13.43 8.19
N ARG A 274 -13.63 12.16 7.76
CA ARG A 274 -14.69 11.20 8.10
C ARG A 274 -14.74 10.88 9.60
N LYS A 275 -13.58 10.75 10.27
CA LYS A 275 -13.54 10.56 11.73
C LYS A 275 -14.08 11.78 12.48
N GLU A 276 -13.77 12.99 12.01
CA GLU A 276 -14.31 14.22 12.58
C GLU A 276 -15.82 14.32 12.40
N LEU A 277 -16.32 13.97 11.22
CA LEU A 277 -17.75 13.94 10.94
C LEU A 277 -18.48 12.95 11.85
N TRP A 278 -17.94 11.75 12.06
CA TRP A 278 -18.51 10.80 13.02
C TRP A 278 -18.48 11.32 14.45
N ARG A 279 -17.41 12.01 14.86
CA ARG A 279 -17.32 12.63 16.18
C ARG A 279 -18.41 13.69 16.35
N ARG A 280 -18.58 14.59 15.37
CA ARG A 280 -19.63 15.63 15.38
C ARG A 280 -21.02 15.01 15.45
N GLN A 281 -21.30 14.01 14.63
CA GLN A 281 -22.59 13.31 14.65
C GLN A 281 -22.84 12.59 15.98
N ALA A 282 -21.81 12.00 16.59
CA ALA A 282 -21.95 11.36 17.90
C ALA A 282 -22.23 12.40 18.99
N GLU A 283 -21.58 13.55 18.95
CA GLU A 283 -21.84 14.66 19.85
C GLU A 283 -23.24 15.26 19.66
N GLU A 284 -23.69 15.47 18.42
CA GLU A 284 -25.05 15.90 18.10
C GLU A 284 -26.09 14.90 18.60
N ARG A 285 -25.86 13.59 18.39
CA ARG A 285 -26.71 12.54 18.95
C ARG A 285 -26.73 12.59 20.47
N LEU A 286 -25.58 12.74 21.12
CA LEU A 286 -25.52 12.82 22.58
C LEU A 286 -26.26 14.06 23.11
N ARG A 287 -26.15 15.20 22.42
CA ARG A 287 -26.89 16.42 22.76
C ARG A 287 -28.39 16.32 22.51
N SER A 288 -28.81 15.57 21.49
CA SER A 288 -30.21 15.37 21.15
C SER A 288 -30.88 14.24 21.94
N LEU A 289 -30.09 13.34 22.55
CA LEU A 289 -30.61 12.33 23.45
C LEU A 289 -31.30 13.04 24.61
N PRO A 290 -32.63 12.88 24.76
CA PRO A 290 -33.31 13.41 25.92
C PRO A 290 -32.76 12.72 27.18
N ASP A 291 -32.61 13.49 28.26
CA ASP A 291 -32.15 12.97 29.55
C ASP A 291 -33.00 11.74 29.92
N PRO A 292 -32.38 10.58 30.25
CA PRO A 292 -33.11 9.32 30.49
C PRO A 292 -34.09 9.41 31.67
N GLU A 293 -33.88 10.39 32.56
CA GLU A 293 -34.74 10.69 33.71
C GLU A 293 -35.93 11.60 33.37
N THR A 294 -36.00 12.17 32.15
CA THR A 294 -37.08 13.10 31.77
C THR A 294 -38.35 12.32 31.44
N PRO A 295 -39.44 12.47 32.22
CA PRO A 295 -40.68 11.78 31.93
C PRO A 295 -41.31 12.30 30.62
N PRO A 296 -41.99 11.44 29.83
CA PRO A 296 -42.72 11.88 28.63
C PRO A 296 -43.72 13.01 28.93
N GLY A 297 -43.81 14.00 28.04
CA GLY A 297 -44.71 15.15 28.20
C GLY A 297 -44.28 16.17 29.28
N HIS A 298 -43.07 16.03 29.83
CA HIS A 298 -42.50 16.97 30.79
C HIS A 298 -41.24 17.63 30.21
N SER A 299 -40.96 18.85 30.66
CA SER A 299 -39.76 19.60 30.32
C SER A 299 -39.00 20.01 31.57
N MET A 300 -37.67 20.03 31.52
CA MET A 300 -36.85 20.47 32.65
C MET A 300 -36.99 21.99 32.84
N MET A 301 -37.32 22.42 34.06
CA MET A 301 -37.36 23.83 34.43
C MET A 301 -35.93 24.42 34.38
N PRO A 302 -35.73 25.57 33.69
CA PRO A 302 -34.45 26.28 33.72
C PRO A 302 -34.02 26.64 35.14
N GLU A 303 -32.72 26.60 35.41
CA GLU A 303 -32.20 26.82 36.77
C GLU A 303 -32.52 28.21 37.32
N GLY A 304 -32.45 29.26 36.49
CA GLY A 304 -32.82 30.62 36.90
C GLY A 304 -34.25 30.71 37.40
N GLN A 305 -35.20 30.20 36.61
CA GLN A 305 -36.63 30.17 36.98
C GLN A 305 -36.88 29.32 38.24
N ARG A 306 -36.15 28.21 38.40
CA ARG A 306 -36.22 27.35 39.59
C ARG A 306 -35.79 28.12 40.84
N LEU A 307 -34.67 28.84 40.78
CA LEU A 307 -34.14 29.60 41.90
C LEU A 307 -35.04 30.79 42.26
N GLU A 308 -35.60 31.48 41.26
CA GLU A 308 -36.58 32.54 41.48
C GLU A 308 -37.83 32.00 42.19
N THR A 309 -38.38 30.89 41.71
CA THR A 309 -39.56 30.24 42.32
C THR A 309 -39.27 29.81 43.76
N LEU A 310 -38.10 29.20 43.99
CA LEU A 310 -37.64 28.82 45.33
C LEU A 310 -37.53 30.05 46.27
N SER A 311 -36.97 31.15 45.78
CA SER A 311 -36.86 32.40 46.54
C SER A 311 -38.23 32.95 46.92
N ASN A 312 -39.17 32.98 45.96
CA ASN A 312 -40.54 33.43 46.19
C ASN A 312 -41.25 32.56 47.24
N LEU A 313 -41.11 31.23 47.14
CA LEU A 313 -41.69 30.30 48.11
C LEU A 313 -41.12 30.49 49.51
N LYS A 314 -39.80 30.69 49.65
CA LYS A 314 -39.17 30.99 50.94
C LYS A 314 -39.69 32.31 51.53
N HIS A 315 -39.82 33.35 50.70
CA HIS A 315 -40.38 34.62 51.15
C HIS A 315 -41.84 34.47 51.61
N SER A 316 -42.66 33.72 50.88
CA SER A 316 -44.04 33.43 51.29
C SER A 316 -44.10 32.58 52.57
N GLN A 317 -43.19 31.62 52.75
CA GLN A 317 -43.07 30.84 53.98
C GLN A 317 -42.75 31.75 55.19
N GLU A 318 -41.80 32.68 55.03
CA GLU A 318 -41.48 33.68 56.06
C GLU A 318 -42.68 34.60 56.39
N GLN A 319 -43.48 34.97 55.39
CA GLN A 319 -44.69 35.77 55.62
C GLN A 319 -45.75 34.96 56.38
N LEU A 320 -46.05 33.72 55.97
CA LEU A 320 -47.04 32.89 56.63
C LEU A 320 -46.64 32.50 58.06
N THR A 321 -45.35 32.28 58.29
CA THR A 321 -44.82 32.04 59.65
C THR A 321 -44.96 33.28 60.53
N LYS A 322 -44.65 34.47 60.01
CA LYS A 322 -44.92 35.74 60.72
C LYS A 322 -46.41 35.88 61.04
N ASP A 323 -47.29 35.63 60.09
CA ASP A 323 -48.74 35.71 60.29
C ASP A 323 -49.24 34.74 61.36
N LEU A 324 -48.68 33.52 61.40
CA LEU A 324 -48.99 32.50 62.40
C LEU A 324 -48.51 32.92 63.80
N VAL A 325 -47.30 33.48 63.90
CA VAL A 325 -46.73 34.00 65.16
C VAL A 325 -47.51 35.22 65.67
N LEU A 326 -48.05 36.04 64.78
CA LEU A 326 -48.86 37.22 65.13
C LEU A 326 -50.29 36.87 65.57
N LEU A 327 -50.72 35.61 65.48
CA LEU A 327 -52.03 35.21 65.98
C LEU A 327 -52.08 35.34 67.51
N PRO A 328 -53.20 35.85 68.08
CA PRO A 328 -53.41 35.88 69.52
C PRO A 328 -53.30 34.48 70.15
N MET A 329 -52.55 34.37 71.25
CA MET A 329 -52.30 33.12 72.00
C MET A 329 -53.59 32.46 72.54
N ARG A 330 -54.62 33.26 72.87
CA ARG A 330 -55.96 32.78 73.26
C ARG A 330 -56.92 32.96 72.09
N GLY A 331 -57.19 31.87 71.38
CA GLY A 331 -57.88 31.86 70.09
C GLY A 331 -59.12 30.97 70.06
N ASP A 332 -59.96 31.01 71.09
CA ASP A 332 -61.05 30.04 71.30
C ASP A 332 -62.26 30.25 70.35
N SER A 333 -62.25 31.33 69.55
CA SER A 333 -63.26 31.53 68.52
C SER A 333 -63.04 30.58 67.34
N LEU A 334 -64.11 29.91 66.88
CA LEU A 334 -64.10 29.05 65.70
C LEU A 334 -63.49 29.73 64.45
N LYS A 335 -63.67 31.05 64.30
CA LYS A 335 -63.07 31.83 63.20
C LYS A 335 -61.54 31.87 63.29
N MET A 336 -60.99 32.02 64.50
CA MET A 336 -59.54 32.02 64.73
C MET A 336 -58.93 30.63 64.56
N GLN A 337 -59.62 29.59 65.04
CA GLN A 337 -59.20 28.20 64.81
C GLN A 337 -59.15 27.87 63.32
N LYS A 338 -60.19 28.26 62.55
CA LYS A 338 -60.20 28.09 61.08
C LYS A 338 -59.04 28.82 60.41
N ARG A 339 -58.81 30.10 60.77
CA ARG A 339 -57.70 30.89 60.23
C ARG A 339 -56.34 30.24 60.52
N ARG A 340 -56.14 29.71 61.73
CA ARG A 340 -54.90 29.01 62.10
C ARG A 340 -54.69 27.76 61.25
N VAL A 341 -55.70 26.90 61.14
CA VAL A 341 -55.64 25.68 60.32
C VAL A 341 -55.40 26.00 58.84
N GLU A 342 -56.00 27.09 58.33
CA GLU A 342 -55.76 27.56 56.97
C GLU A 342 -54.31 28.00 56.75
N LEU A 343 -53.71 28.73 57.71
CA LEU A 343 -52.31 29.13 57.65
C LEU A 343 -51.37 27.92 57.72
N GLU A 344 -51.62 26.98 58.63
CA GLU A 344 -50.85 25.73 58.77
C GLU A 344 -50.93 24.88 57.49
N ARG A 345 -52.12 24.77 56.87
CA ARG A 345 -52.30 24.06 55.59
C ARG A 345 -51.56 24.73 54.43
N LYS A 346 -51.60 26.06 54.34
CA LYS A 346 -50.84 26.80 53.32
C LYS A 346 -49.34 26.63 53.53
N LEU A 347 -48.91 26.65 54.78
CA LEU A 347 -47.50 26.45 55.15
C LEU A 347 -47.03 25.05 54.76
N SER A 348 -47.82 23.99 55.02
CA SER A 348 -47.48 22.63 54.58
C SER A 348 -47.40 22.51 53.05
N GLN A 349 -48.30 23.18 52.31
CA GLN A 349 -48.24 23.22 50.84
C GLN A 349 -46.98 23.92 50.33
N ILE A 350 -46.59 25.04 50.95
CA ILE A 350 -45.35 25.75 50.60
C ILE A 350 -44.12 24.90 50.95
N ASP A 351 -44.11 24.20 52.08
CA ASP A 351 -42.99 23.33 52.46
C ASP A 351 -42.80 22.17 51.46
N GLU A 352 -43.90 21.56 51.02
CA GLU A 352 -43.87 20.56 49.95
C GLU A 352 -43.35 21.14 48.64
N ALA A 353 -43.80 22.35 48.26
CA ALA A 353 -43.31 23.03 47.08
C ALA A 353 -41.81 23.35 47.19
N ILE A 354 -41.35 23.91 48.31
CA ILE A 354 -39.93 24.17 48.58
C ILE A 354 -39.13 22.88 48.48
N LYS A 355 -39.63 21.77 49.03
CA LYS A 355 -38.98 20.45 48.93
C LYS A 355 -38.82 20.01 47.47
N ILE A 356 -39.81 20.27 46.61
CA ILE A 356 -39.72 19.98 45.17
C ILE A 356 -38.68 20.88 44.50
N PHE A 357 -38.77 22.20 44.70
CA PHE A 357 -37.88 23.18 44.03
C PHE A 357 -36.45 23.23 44.59
N SER A 358 -36.24 22.67 45.79
CA SER A 358 -34.90 22.49 46.38
C SER A 358 -34.06 21.45 45.63
N ARG A 359 -34.70 20.54 44.88
CA ARG A 359 -34.01 19.56 44.03
C ARG A 359 -33.30 20.27 42.86
N PRO A 360 -32.17 19.74 42.37
CA PRO A 360 -31.43 20.36 41.28
C PRO A 360 -32.18 20.28 39.94
N LYS A 361 -32.88 19.17 39.69
CA LYS A 361 -33.69 18.95 38.50
C LYS A 361 -35.17 18.95 38.87
N VAL A 362 -35.95 19.84 38.26
CA VAL A 362 -37.40 19.94 38.42
C VAL A 362 -38.02 19.84 37.04
N PHE A 363 -39.00 18.96 36.87
CA PHE A 363 -39.70 18.77 35.61
C PHE A 363 -41.10 19.35 35.72
N ILE A 364 -41.51 20.11 34.71
CA ILE A 364 -42.83 20.73 34.60
C ILE A 364 -43.59 19.99 33.52
N LYS A 365 -44.85 19.66 33.79
CA LYS A 365 -45.77 19.11 32.80
C LYS A 365 -46.06 20.18 31.74
N LEU A 366 -45.92 19.85 30.46
CA LEU A 366 -46.32 20.75 29.40
C LEU A 366 -47.85 20.73 29.29
N ASP A 367 -48.50 21.88 29.45
CA ASP A 367 -49.92 22.03 29.19
C ASP A 367 -50.15 21.85 27.68
N SER A 368 -50.86 20.79 27.30
CA SER A 368 -51.21 20.48 25.90
C SER A 368 -52.48 21.20 25.46
#